data_AF-A0A2S7I3E9-F1
#
_entry.id   AF-A0A2S7I3E9-F1
#
_cell.length_a   1.000
_cell.length_b   1.000
_cell.length_c   1.000
_cell.angle_alpha   90.00
_cell.angle_beta   90.00
_cell.angle_gamma   90.00
#
_symmetry.space_group_name_H-M   'P 1'
#
loop_
_entity.id
_entity.type
_entity.pdbx_description
1 polymer ?
#
loop_
_entity_poly.entity_id
_entity_poly.type
_entity_poly.pdbx_seq_one_letter_code
_entity_poly.pdbx_strand_id
1 'polypeptide(L)'
;MLIKNIEQRIKINKVVSLGTIAFAVIIVLAGFFFAYRMIQDSRKSIYILDNGVPVLAKQTDVLLNRPVEYKAQIELFHRLFFTLAPDDAYIKENIQKSLYLIDDSGKKEYTNLKEKGFYNQIVASSSMVSIHTDSISLNMEQQKFSFFGKQMITRKSAVITRKLITEGYFEDIIRSPNNPHGVMLKNWRIIDNEEISNQTKNSY
;
A
#
# COMPACT_ATOMS: atom_id res chain seq x y z
N MET A 1 -40.44 55.26 46.32
CA MET A 1 -40.52 54.51 45.05
C MET A 1 -39.41 54.89 44.05
N LEU A 2 -38.88 56.13 44.03
CA LEU A 2 -37.82 56.56 43.10
C LEU A 2 -36.47 55.85 43.32
N ILE A 3 -36.02 55.66 44.57
CA ILE A 3 -34.70 55.09 44.90
C ILE A 3 -34.57 53.62 44.46
N LYS A 4 -35.60 52.78 44.69
CA LYS A 4 -35.63 51.37 44.23
C LYS A 4 -35.49 51.26 42.70
N ASN A 5 -36.04 52.22 41.97
CA ASN A 5 -36.02 52.20 40.50
C ASN A 5 -34.63 52.55 39.94
N ILE A 6 -33.88 53.41 40.63
CA ILE A 6 -32.50 53.77 40.29
C ILE A 6 -31.56 52.60 40.58
N GLU A 7 -31.70 51.97 41.75
CA GLU A 7 -30.90 50.81 42.15
C GLU A 7 -31.12 49.61 41.21
N GLN A 8 -32.36 49.38 40.77
CA GLN A 8 -32.69 48.33 39.80
C GLN A 8 -32.09 48.62 38.42
N ARG A 9 -32.08 49.88 37.95
CA ARG A 9 -31.42 50.29 36.70
C ARG A 9 -29.90 50.12 36.75
N ILE A 10 -29.27 50.44 37.88
CA ILE A 10 -27.82 50.23 38.09
C ILE A 10 -27.49 48.74 38.06
N LYS A 11 -28.31 47.89 38.69
CA LYS A 11 -28.14 46.43 38.68
C LYS A 11 -28.27 45.85 37.27
N ILE A 12 -29.26 46.28 36.50
CA ILE A 12 -29.44 45.86 35.10
C ILE A 12 -28.23 46.29 34.25
N ASN A 13 -27.80 47.54 34.34
CA ASN A 13 -26.64 48.03 33.59
C ASN A 13 -25.36 47.26 33.92
N LYS A 14 -25.16 46.89 35.20
CA LYS A 14 -24.00 46.08 35.62
C LYS A 14 -24.05 44.67 35.02
N VAL A 15 -25.22 44.02 35.02
CA VAL A 15 -25.39 42.69 34.41
C VAL A 15 -25.20 42.74 32.90
N VAL A 16 -25.75 43.74 32.23
CA VAL A 16 -25.57 43.94 30.77
C VAL A 16 -24.11 44.18 30.44
N SER A 17 -23.42 45.08 31.14
CA SER A 17 -22.01 45.36 30.91
C SER A 17 -21.13 44.13 31.12
N LEU A 18 -21.39 43.33 32.16
CA LEU A 18 -20.64 42.10 32.41
C LEU A 18 -20.92 41.04 31.33
N GLY A 19 -22.18 40.94 30.89
CA GLY A 19 -22.59 40.05 29.80
C GLY A 19 -21.93 40.42 28.47
N THR A 20 -21.84 41.71 28.14
CA THR A 20 -21.16 42.19 26.93
C THR A 20 -19.67 41.86 26.95
N ILE A 21 -18.99 42.05 28.09
CA ILE A 21 -17.57 41.71 28.22
C ILE A 21 -17.35 40.19 28.08
N ALA A 22 -18.18 39.38 28.73
CA ALA A 22 -18.10 37.92 28.62
C ALA A 22 -18.34 37.44 27.18
N PHE A 23 -19.32 38.02 26.49
CA PHE A 23 -19.62 37.68 25.10
C PHE A 23 -18.48 38.08 24.15
N ALA A 24 -17.86 39.25 24.37
CA ALA A 24 -16.69 39.67 23.60
C ALA A 24 -15.50 38.71 23.77
N VAL A 25 -15.24 38.22 24.99
CA VAL A 25 -14.19 37.23 25.25
C VAL A 25 -14.47 35.91 24.51
N ILE A 26 -15.72 35.44 24.50
CA ILE A 26 -16.12 34.21 23.79
C ILE A 26 -15.89 34.35 22.28
N ILE A 27 -16.25 35.49 21.68
CA ILE A 27 -16.03 35.75 20.25
C ILE A 27 -14.54 35.70 19.91
N VAL A 28 -13.69 36.33 20.73
CA VAL A 28 -12.24 36.35 20.51
C VAL A 28 -11.66 34.93 20.61
N LEU A 29 -12.04 34.16 21.62
CA LEU A 29 -11.59 32.77 21.77
C LEU A 29 -12.03 31.87 20.61
N ALA A 30 -13.29 32.02 20.16
CA ALA A 30 -13.79 31.29 19.00
C ALA A 30 -13.01 31.68 17.74
N GLY A 31 -12.75 32.97 17.53
CA GLY A 31 -11.95 33.48 16.41
C GLY A 31 -10.54 32.87 16.38
N PHE A 32 -9.85 32.84 17.52
CA PHE A 32 -8.53 32.20 17.62
C PHE A 32 -8.58 30.69 17.37
N PHE A 33 -9.61 30.00 17.88
CA PHE A 33 -9.78 28.57 17.64
C PHE A 33 -9.99 28.25 16.15
N PHE A 34 -10.86 28.99 15.47
CA PHE A 34 -11.09 28.82 14.03
C PHE A 34 -9.87 29.22 13.20
N ALA A 35 -9.18 30.30 13.56
CA ALA A 35 -7.95 30.72 12.89
C ALA A 35 -6.83 29.68 13.05
N TYR A 36 -6.65 29.11 14.24
CA TYR A 36 -5.68 28.04 14.48
C TYR A 36 -6.02 26.80 13.66
N ARG A 37 -7.30 26.41 13.60
CA ARG A 37 -7.78 25.30 12.76
C ARG A 37 -7.52 25.56 11.28
N MET A 38 -7.79 26.77 10.80
CA MET A 38 -7.53 27.17 9.41
C MET A 38 -6.04 27.14 9.06
N ILE A 39 -5.16 27.59 9.97
CA ILE A 39 -3.71 27.54 9.78
C ILE A 39 -3.20 26.10 9.78
N GLN A 40 -3.71 25.25 10.69
CA GLN A 40 -3.40 23.82 10.71
C GLN A 40 -3.81 23.13 9.40
N ASP A 41 -4.97 23.47 8.84
CA ASP A 41 -5.42 22.90 7.57
C ASP A 41 -4.63 23.46 6.38
N SER A 42 -4.27 24.74 6.38
CA SER A 42 -3.44 25.35 5.34
C SER A 42 -2.00 24.82 5.32
N ARG A 43 -1.41 24.52 6.49
CA ARG A 43 -0.04 23.96 6.59
C ARG A 43 0.09 22.53 6.06
N LYS A 44 -1.02 21.83 5.80
CA LYS A 44 -1.06 20.52 5.10
C LYS A 44 -1.00 20.65 3.57
N SER A 45 -0.67 21.84 3.04
CA SER A 45 -0.66 22.12 1.60
C SER A 45 0.72 22.68 1.23
N ILE A 46 1.73 21.82 1.08
CA ILE A 46 3.00 22.24 0.47
C ILE A 46 2.79 22.35 -1.04
N TYR A 47 2.94 23.56 -1.56
CA TYR A 47 2.96 23.83 -3.00
C TYR A 47 4.27 23.28 -3.57
N ILE A 48 4.18 22.26 -4.42
CA ILE A 48 5.31 21.78 -5.21
C ILE A 48 5.17 22.44 -6.57
N LEU A 49 6.16 23.24 -6.98
CA LEU A 49 6.23 23.74 -8.36
C LEU A 49 6.75 22.61 -9.25
N ASP A 50 5.88 22.09 -10.11
CA ASP A 50 6.26 21.29 -11.27
C ASP A 50 5.99 22.12 -12.53
N ASN A 51 7.04 22.46 -13.28
CA ASN A 51 6.97 23.14 -14.58
C ASN A 51 6.06 24.38 -14.67
N GLY A 52 6.01 25.21 -13.62
CA GLY A 52 5.32 26.51 -13.64
C GLY A 52 3.80 26.45 -13.59
N VAL A 53 3.20 25.27 -13.42
CA VAL A 53 1.75 25.10 -13.19
C VAL A 53 1.53 24.72 -11.72
N PRO A 54 0.84 25.55 -10.92
CA PRO A 54 0.55 25.21 -9.53
C PRO A 54 -0.49 24.08 -9.49
N VAL A 55 -0.02 22.85 -9.31
CA VAL A 55 -0.88 21.69 -9.03
C VAL A 55 -1.05 21.61 -7.52
N LEU A 56 -2.31 21.56 -7.06
CA LEU A 56 -2.65 21.46 -5.64
C LEU A 56 -2.34 20.04 -5.12
N ALA A 57 -1.06 19.75 -4.85
CA ALA A 57 -0.63 18.51 -4.22
C ALA A 57 -1.02 18.54 -2.74
N LYS A 58 -2.25 18.13 -2.46
CA LYS A 58 -2.78 17.99 -1.09
C LYS A 58 -1.86 17.02 -0.34
N GLN A 59 -1.09 17.53 0.63
CA GLN A 59 -0.09 16.77 1.40
C GLN A 59 -0.76 15.86 2.45
N THR A 60 -1.85 15.20 2.07
CA THR A 60 -2.64 14.30 2.91
C THR A 60 -2.45 12.82 2.50
N ASP A 61 -1.76 12.55 1.37
CA ASP A 61 -1.82 11.24 0.71
C ASP A 61 -0.67 10.26 0.97
N VAL A 62 0.44 10.65 1.61
CA VAL A 62 1.57 9.72 1.80
C VAL A 62 1.23 8.58 2.77
N LEU A 63 0.54 8.88 3.89
CA LEU A 63 0.07 7.86 4.84
C LEU A 63 -1.19 7.13 4.33
N LEU A 64 -2.05 7.81 3.56
CA LEU A 64 -3.27 7.23 2.98
C LEU A 64 -2.95 6.20 1.87
N ASN A 65 -1.86 6.39 1.14
CA ASN A 65 -1.45 5.52 0.04
C ASN A 65 -0.51 4.39 0.44
N ARG A 66 0.03 4.37 1.67
CA ARG A 66 0.99 3.34 2.07
C ARG A 66 0.46 1.89 1.93
N PRO A 67 -0.79 1.58 2.32
CA PRO A 67 -1.38 0.26 2.05
C PRO A 67 -1.45 -0.09 0.56
N VAL A 68 -1.63 0.90 -0.33
CA VAL A 68 -1.64 0.70 -1.78
C VAL A 68 -0.22 0.37 -2.26
N GLU A 69 0.79 1.09 -1.79
CA GLU A 69 2.20 0.82 -2.08
C GLU A 69 2.61 -0.58 -1.59
N TYR A 70 2.14 -1.02 -0.42
CA TYR A 70 2.36 -2.39 0.07
C TYR A 70 1.75 -3.45 -0.85
N LYS A 71 0.49 -3.28 -1.25
CA LYS A 71 -0.15 -4.20 -2.21
C LYS A 71 0.60 -4.23 -3.53
N ALA A 72 0.99 -3.06 -4.05
CA ALA A 72 1.76 -2.95 -5.29
C ALA A 72 3.13 -3.63 -5.19
N GLN A 73 3.82 -3.51 -4.06
CA GLN A 73 5.08 -4.22 -3.81
C GLN A 73 4.89 -5.74 -3.79
N ILE A 74 3.88 -6.22 -3.05
CA ILE A 74 3.58 -7.64 -2.94
C ILE A 74 3.23 -8.20 -4.33
N GLU A 75 2.37 -7.53 -5.08
CA GLU A 75 2.00 -7.92 -6.44
C GLU A 75 3.23 -7.93 -7.37
N LEU A 76 4.07 -6.89 -7.33
CA LEU A 76 5.28 -6.79 -8.15
C LEU A 76 6.24 -7.95 -7.86
N PHE A 77 6.46 -8.28 -6.59
CA PHE A 77 7.28 -9.44 -6.22
C PHE A 77 6.73 -10.73 -6.83
N HIS A 78 5.44 -11.02 -6.62
CA HIS A 78 4.83 -12.25 -7.14
C HIS A 78 4.87 -12.29 -8.67
N ARG A 79 4.59 -11.17 -9.33
CA ARG A 79 4.65 -11.04 -10.78
C ARG A 79 6.05 -11.35 -11.30
N LEU A 80 7.08 -10.73 -10.74
CA LEU A 80 8.46 -10.97 -11.16
C LEU A 80 8.92 -12.41 -10.85
N PHE A 81 8.58 -12.95 -9.67
CA PHE A 81 9.07 -14.26 -9.24
C PHE A 81 8.40 -15.42 -10.00
N PHE A 82 7.12 -15.31 -10.33
CA PHE A 82 6.32 -16.39 -10.92
C PHE A 82 5.98 -16.21 -12.41
N THR A 83 6.34 -15.07 -13.04
CA THR A 83 6.20 -14.91 -14.50
C THR A 83 7.47 -15.36 -15.21
N LEU A 84 7.41 -16.54 -15.81
CA LEU A 84 8.56 -17.24 -16.38
C LEU A 84 8.27 -17.57 -17.85
N ALA A 85 9.05 -17.00 -18.76
CA ALA A 85 9.09 -17.39 -20.16
C ALA A 85 10.16 -18.50 -20.34
N PRO A 86 10.09 -19.33 -21.41
CA PRO A 86 11.10 -20.35 -21.70
C PRO A 86 12.40 -19.72 -22.27
N ASP A 87 12.95 -18.76 -21.54
CA ASP A 87 14.19 -18.03 -21.85
C ASP A 87 14.98 -17.86 -20.54
N ASP A 88 16.18 -18.45 -20.50
CA ASP A 88 17.05 -18.44 -19.34
C ASP A 88 17.48 -17.03 -18.89
N ALA A 89 17.72 -16.12 -19.84
CA ALA A 89 18.15 -14.77 -19.52
C ALA A 89 16.99 -13.98 -18.90
N TYR A 90 15.80 -14.10 -19.49
CA TYR A 90 14.58 -13.47 -18.97
C TYR A 90 14.24 -13.96 -17.56
N ILE A 91 14.31 -15.28 -17.31
CA ILE A 91 14.07 -15.86 -15.98
C ILE A 91 15.05 -15.28 -14.96
N LYS A 92 16.35 -15.26 -15.28
CA LYS A 92 17.39 -14.74 -14.36
C LYS A 92 17.17 -13.27 -14.04
N GLU A 93 16.85 -12.45 -15.04
CA GLU A 93 16.60 -11.01 -14.85
C GLU A 93 15.39 -10.77 -13.93
N ASN A 94 14.28 -11.46 -14.19
CA ASN A 94 13.07 -11.34 -13.37
C ASN A 94 13.30 -11.77 -11.93
N ILE A 95 13.99 -12.89 -11.73
CA ILE A 95 14.36 -13.34 -10.38
C ILE A 95 15.27 -12.30 -9.71
N GLN A 96 16.31 -11.82 -10.38
CA GLN A 96 17.21 -10.81 -9.81
C GLN A 96 16.45 -9.55 -9.37
N LYS A 97 15.52 -9.07 -10.21
CA LYS A 97 14.66 -7.92 -9.86
C LYS A 97 13.76 -8.22 -8.66
N SER A 98 13.17 -9.42 -8.61
CA SER A 98 12.32 -9.83 -7.48
C SER A 98 13.08 -9.87 -6.15
N LEU A 99 14.36 -10.25 -6.17
CA LEU A 99 15.22 -10.35 -4.99
C LEU A 99 15.59 -8.99 -4.38
N TYR A 100 15.34 -7.86 -5.06
CA TYR A 100 15.44 -6.53 -4.44
C TYR A 100 14.23 -6.18 -3.55
N LEU A 101 13.15 -6.97 -3.64
CA LEU A 101 11.86 -6.68 -3.00
C LEU A 101 11.61 -7.56 -1.76
N ILE A 102 12.45 -8.56 -1.52
CA ILE A 102 12.28 -9.60 -0.50
C ILE A 102 13.60 -9.92 0.21
N ASP A 103 13.54 -10.40 1.44
CA ASP A 103 14.70 -10.93 2.16
C ASP A 103 15.16 -12.31 1.66
N ASP A 104 16.06 -12.91 2.43
CA ASP A 104 16.64 -14.22 2.16
C ASP A 104 15.61 -15.34 1.99
N SER A 105 14.36 -15.19 2.44
CA SER A 105 13.30 -16.18 2.22
C SER A 105 13.04 -16.39 0.72
N GLY A 106 13.03 -15.33 -0.09
CA GLY A 106 12.88 -15.44 -1.54
C GLY A 106 14.07 -16.13 -2.21
N LYS A 107 15.30 -15.83 -1.74
CA LYS A 107 16.51 -16.47 -2.26
C LYS A 107 16.56 -17.97 -1.93
N LYS A 108 16.10 -18.37 -0.74
CA LYS A 108 16.00 -19.78 -0.34
C LYS A 108 15.04 -20.54 -1.25
N GLU A 109 13.86 -19.96 -1.52
CA GLU A 109 12.89 -20.61 -2.42
C GLU A 109 13.40 -20.69 -3.86
N TYR A 110 14.06 -19.64 -4.36
CA TYR A 110 14.69 -19.69 -5.68
C TYR A 110 15.70 -20.84 -5.79
N THR A 111 16.57 -21.00 -4.79
CA THR A 111 17.54 -22.10 -4.75
C THR A 111 16.85 -23.46 -4.71
N ASN A 112 15.80 -23.62 -3.90
CA ASN A 112 15.01 -24.86 -3.80
C ASN A 112 14.38 -25.23 -5.16
N LEU A 113 13.73 -24.28 -5.84
CA LEU A 113 13.16 -24.49 -7.17
C LEU A 113 14.23 -24.84 -8.21
N LYS A 114 15.39 -24.19 -8.12
CA LYS A 114 16.53 -24.49 -9.00
C LYS A 114 17.08 -25.89 -8.77
N GLU A 115 17.26 -26.32 -7.52
CA GLU A 115 17.73 -27.67 -7.16
C GLU A 115 16.74 -28.75 -7.60
N LYS A 116 15.43 -28.47 -7.52
CA LYS A 116 14.37 -29.33 -8.06
C LYS A 116 14.28 -29.33 -9.59
N GLY A 117 15.11 -28.54 -10.28
CA GLY A 117 15.13 -28.45 -11.74
C GLY A 117 13.93 -27.73 -12.37
N PHE A 118 13.16 -26.96 -11.59
CA PHE A 118 11.92 -26.32 -12.04
C PHE A 118 12.15 -25.39 -13.25
N TYR A 119 13.15 -24.49 -13.17
CA TYR A 119 13.47 -23.57 -14.26
C TYR A 119 13.96 -24.30 -15.51
N ASN A 120 14.81 -25.32 -15.33
CA ASN A 120 15.28 -26.16 -16.44
C ASN A 120 14.11 -26.86 -17.13
N GLN A 121 13.12 -27.33 -16.37
CA GLN A 121 11.92 -27.96 -16.92
C GLN A 121 11.08 -26.97 -17.73
N ILE A 122 10.94 -25.72 -17.28
CA ILE A 122 10.21 -24.67 -18.02
C ILE A 122 10.84 -24.45 -19.40
N VAL A 123 12.16 -24.28 -19.44
CA VAL A 123 12.91 -24.05 -20.69
C VAL A 123 12.85 -25.28 -21.59
N ALA A 124 13.16 -26.47 -21.06
CA ALA A 124 13.17 -27.72 -21.83
C ALA A 124 11.79 -28.08 -22.42
N SER A 125 10.71 -27.77 -21.70
CA SER A 125 9.34 -28.03 -22.16
C SER A 125 8.74 -26.89 -22.99
N SER A 126 9.48 -25.80 -23.22
CA SER A 126 8.98 -24.56 -23.82
C SER A 126 7.68 -24.07 -23.15
N SER A 127 7.60 -24.21 -21.83
CA SER A 127 6.42 -23.81 -21.06
C SER A 127 6.49 -22.33 -20.69
N MET A 128 5.34 -21.68 -20.58
CA MET A 128 5.21 -20.35 -20.02
C MET A 128 4.48 -20.45 -18.69
N VAL A 129 5.00 -19.78 -17.66
CA VAL A 129 4.33 -19.62 -16.38
C VAL A 129 3.91 -18.16 -16.25
N SER A 130 2.63 -17.94 -15.97
CA SER A 130 2.08 -16.62 -15.64
C SER A 130 1.35 -16.68 -14.30
N ILE A 131 1.28 -15.53 -13.64
CA ILE A 131 0.55 -15.38 -12.38
C ILE A 131 -0.56 -14.36 -12.57
N HIS A 132 -1.74 -14.69 -12.07
CA HIS A 132 -2.84 -13.76 -11.92
C HIS A 132 -3.10 -13.51 -10.44
N THR A 133 -3.18 -12.25 -10.05
CA THR A 133 -3.48 -11.85 -8.68
C THR A 133 -4.99 -11.73 -8.51
N ASP A 134 -5.56 -12.53 -7.60
CA ASP A 134 -6.98 -12.44 -7.28
C ASP A 134 -7.21 -11.38 -6.19
N SER A 135 -6.45 -11.44 -5.08
CA SER A 135 -6.55 -10.47 -4.00
C SER A 135 -5.32 -10.45 -3.09
N ILE A 136 -5.14 -9.33 -2.36
CA ILE A 136 -4.08 -9.16 -1.36
C ILE A 136 -4.70 -8.60 -0.08
N SER A 137 -4.56 -9.36 1.01
CA SER A 137 -5.00 -8.96 2.35
C SER A 137 -3.80 -8.45 3.15
N LEU A 138 -4.00 -7.34 3.86
CA LEU A 138 -3.00 -6.71 4.71
C LEU A 138 -3.51 -6.60 6.14
N ASN A 139 -2.68 -6.99 7.09
CA ASN A 139 -2.81 -6.64 8.49
C ASN A 139 -1.74 -5.59 8.83
N MET A 140 -2.18 -4.34 8.97
CA MET A 140 -1.29 -3.20 9.21
C MET A 140 -0.72 -3.17 10.63
N GLU A 141 -1.42 -3.75 11.62
CA GLU A 141 -0.97 -3.79 13.01
C GLU A 141 0.19 -4.77 13.19
N GLN A 142 0.12 -5.92 12.52
CA GLN A 142 1.14 -6.97 12.56
C GLN A 142 2.16 -6.87 11.43
N GLN A 143 1.99 -5.91 10.52
CA GLN A 143 2.70 -5.81 9.24
C GLN A 143 2.78 -7.14 8.49
N LYS A 144 1.65 -7.86 8.45
CA LYS A 144 1.53 -9.18 7.82
C LYS A 144 0.69 -9.06 6.55
N PHE A 145 1.02 -9.85 5.54
CA PHE A 145 0.22 -9.96 4.32
C PHE A 145 -0.14 -11.41 3.99
N SER A 146 -1.22 -11.55 3.23
CA SER A 146 -1.61 -12.79 2.56
C SER A 146 -1.94 -12.47 1.11
N PHE A 147 -1.30 -13.18 0.19
CA PHE A 147 -1.51 -13.07 -1.24
C PHE A 147 -2.33 -14.26 -1.73
N PHE A 148 -3.32 -13.99 -2.58
CA PHE A 148 -4.15 -14.99 -3.22
C PHE A 148 -4.10 -14.78 -4.73
N GLY A 149 -3.71 -15.81 -5.45
CA GLY A 149 -3.68 -15.79 -6.91
C GLY A 149 -3.70 -17.17 -7.53
N LYS A 150 -3.55 -17.19 -8.85
CA LYS A 150 -3.53 -18.40 -9.68
C LYS A 150 -2.33 -18.40 -10.60
N GLN A 151 -1.59 -19.48 -10.58
CA GLN A 151 -0.46 -19.71 -11.48
C GLN A 151 -0.93 -20.55 -12.66
N MET A 152 -0.70 -20.07 -13.88
CA MET A 152 -1.01 -20.80 -15.10
C MET A 152 0.29 -21.27 -15.75
N ILE A 153 0.43 -22.58 -15.93
CA ILE A 153 1.55 -23.21 -16.64
C ILE A 153 1.02 -23.64 -18.01
N THR A 154 1.33 -22.83 -19.01
CA THR A 154 0.95 -23.08 -20.40
C THR A 154 2.05 -23.86 -21.09
N ARG A 155 1.77 -25.12 -21.39
CA ARG A 155 2.63 -26.00 -22.20
C ARG A 155 2.11 -26.07 -23.64
N LYS A 156 2.86 -26.75 -24.52
CA LYS A 156 2.38 -27.07 -25.86
C LYS A 156 1.13 -27.96 -25.84
N SER A 157 1.13 -28.99 -24.98
CA SER A 157 0.08 -30.01 -24.92
C SER A 157 -1.06 -29.72 -23.94
N ALA A 158 -0.87 -28.84 -22.96
CA ALA A 158 -1.85 -28.61 -21.91
C ALA A 158 -1.68 -27.25 -21.24
N VAL A 159 -2.73 -26.79 -20.56
CA VAL A 159 -2.71 -25.66 -19.62
C VAL A 159 -3.02 -26.20 -18.24
N ILE A 160 -2.08 -26.03 -17.31
CA ILE A 160 -2.25 -26.41 -15.91
C ILE A 160 -2.48 -25.13 -15.12
N THR A 161 -3.56 -25.08 -14.35
CA THR A 161 -3.86 -23.97 -13.44
C THR A 161 -3.67 -24.45 -12.01
N ARG A 162 -2.84 -23.74 -11.26
CA ARG A 162 -2.56 -23.99 -9.85
C ARG A 162 -3.01 -22.81 -9.02
N LYS A 163 -3.42 -23.10 -7.79
CA LYS A 163 -3.61 -22.09 -6.76
C LYS A 163 -2.25 -21.55 -6.35
N LEU A 164 -2.18 -20.30 -5.91
CA LEU A 164 -1.00 -19.77 -5.22
C LEU A 164 -1.46 -18.91 -4.05
N ILE A 165 -1.40 -19.47 -2.85
CA ILE A 165 -1.55 -18.71 -1.60
C ILE A 165 -0.18 -18.58 -0.97
N THR A 166 0.20 -17.35 -0.64
CA THR A 166 1.43 -17.07 0.09
C THR A 166 1.15 -16.13 1.25
N GLU A 167 2.02 -16.15 2.24
CA GLU A 167 1.99 -15.18 3.33
C GLU A 167 3.40 -14.74 3.68
N GLY A 168 3.49 -13.60 4.35
CA GLY A 168 4.74 -13.05 4.84
C GLY A 168 4.49 -11.78 5.62
N TYR A 169 5.58 -11.07 5.89
CA TYR A 169 5.58 -9.77 6.56
C TYR A 169 6.15 -8.72 5.63
N PHE A 170 5.94 -7.45 5.94
CA PHE A 170 6.53 -6.34 5.21
C PHE A 170 7.12 -5.31 6.17
N GLU A 171 8.21 -4.69 5.78
CA GLU A 171 8.82 -3.59 6.54
C GLU A 171 9.17 -2.43 5.61
N ASP A 172 9.19 -1.22 6.15
CA ASP A 172 9.62 -0.04 5.42
C ASP A 172 11.15 0.04 5.40
N ILE A 173 11.72 0.30 4.23
CA ILE A 173 13.15 0.50 4.04
C ILE A 173 13.41 1.81 3.30
N ILE A 174 14.69 2.21 3.27
CA ILE A 174 15.12 3.35 2.46
C ILE A 174 14.82 3.05 0.98
N ARG A 175 14.10 3.97 0.33
CA ARG A 175 13.77 3.88 -1.10
C ARG A 175 15.05 3.89 -1.94
N SER A 176 15.06 3.08 -2.99
CA SER A 176 16.15 3.02 -3.96
C SER A 176 15.58 2.91 -5.37
N PRO A 177 16.38 3.14 -6.44
CA PRO A 177 15.92 2.94 -7.80
C PRO A 177 15.35 1.54 -8.08
N ASN A 178 15.90 0.51 -7.42
CA ASN A 178 15.45 -0.88 -7.57
C ASN A 178 14.26 -1.25 -6.65
N ASN A 179 14.00 -0.45 -5.62
CA ASN A 179 12.86 -0.62 -4.71
C ASN A 179 12.25 0.77 -4.43
N PRO A 180 11.49 1.33 -5.40
CA PRO A 180 10.98 2.70 -5.32
C PRO A 180 9.88 2.84 -4.26
N HIS A 181 9.14 1.76 -3.97
CA HIS A 181 8.19 1.75 -2.86
C HIS A 181 8.91 1.82 -1.51
N GLY A 182 10.15 1.35 -1.40
CA GLY A 182 10.88 1.28 -0.13
C GLY A 182 10.20 0.33 0.84
N VAL A 183 9.83 -0.86 0.35
CA VAL A 183 9.14 -1.90 1.12
C VAL A 183 9.91 -3.21 0.95
N MET A 184 10.26 -3.87 2.04
CA MET A 184 10.92 -5.17 2.01
C MET A 184 9.96 -6.25 2.49
N LEU A 185 9.76 -7.29 1.70
CA LEU A 185 9.01 -8.47 2.13
C LEU A 185 9.90 -9.38 2.98
N LYS A 186 9.35 -9.92 4.06
CA LYS A 186 10.06 -10.69 5.08
C LYS A 186 9.39 -12.01 5.40
N ASN A 187 10.20 -13.01 5.74
CA ASN A 187 9.71 -14.32 6.22
C ASN A 187 8.57 -14.89 5.36
N TRP A 188 8.71 -14.76 4.05
CA TRP A 188 7.70 -15.16 3.09
C TRP A 188 7.71 -16.69 2.89
N ARG A 189 6.53 -17.26 2.68
CA ARG A 189 6.36 -18.69 2.39
C ARG A 189 5.10 -18.95 1.56
N ILE A 190 5.15 -20.03 0.77
CA ILE A 190 4.00 -20.58 0.07
C ILE A 190 3.18 -21.43 1.05
N ILE A 191 1.88 -21.17 1.13
CA ILE A 191 0.93 -21.89 1.99
C ILE A 191 0.18 -22.95 1.20
N ASP A 192 -0.20 -22.63 -0.03
CA ASP A 192 -0.96 -23.52 -0.90
C ASP A 192 -0.51 -23.30 -2.35
N ASN A 193 -0.19 -24.41 -3.02
CA ASN A 193 0.15 -24.44 -4.44
C ASN A 193 -0.45 -25.68 -5.11
N GLU A 194 -1.70 -26.01 -4.77
CA GLU A 194 -2.41 -27.16 -5.34
C GLU A 194 -2.80 -26.95 -6.81
N GLU A 195 -2.85 -28.04 -7.57
CA GLU A 195 -3.36 -28.03 -8.94
C GLU A 195 -4.89 -28.01 -8.93
N ILE A 196 -5.49 -27.00 -9.57
CA ILE A 196 -6.95 -26.81 -9.62
C ILE A 196 -7.51 -27.38 -10.92
N SER A 197 -6.76 -27.30 -12.02
CA SER A 197 -7.22 -27.75 -13.33
C SER A 197 -6.06 -28.11 -14.25
N ASN A 198 -6.29 -29.11 -15.10
CA ASN A 198 -5.37 -29.52 -16.15
C ASN A 198 -6.17 -29.77 -17.44
N GLN A 199 -6.03 -28.86 -18.40
CA GLN A 199 -6.75 -28.90 -19.66
C GLN A 199 -5.79 -29.28 -20.78
N THR A 200 -6.00 -30.42 -21.42
CA THR A 200 -5.25 -30.83 -22.61
C THR A 200 -5.69 -30.00 -23.81
N LYS A 201 -4.72 -29.43 -24.53
CA LYS A 201 -4.95 -28.75 -25.81
C LYS A 201 -5.08 -29.84 -26.88
N ASN A 202 -6.31 -30.19 -27.24
CA ASN A 202 -6.54 -31.07 -28.37
C ASN A 202 -5.97 -30.40 -29.63
N SER A 203 -5.01 -31.07 -30.27
CA SER A 203 -4.50 -30.65 -31.58
C SER A 203 -5.58 -31.02 -32.60
N TYR A 204 -6.19 -30.03 -33.24
CA TYR A 204 -6.95 -30.22 -34.48
C TYR A 204 -5.99 -30.15 -35.67
#